data_AF-A0A940YIP9-F1
#
_entry.id   AF-A0A940YIP9-F1
#
_cell.length_a   1.000
_cell.length_b   1.000
_cell.length_c   1.000
_cell.angle_alpha   90.00
_cell.angle_beta   90.00
_cell.angle_gamma   90.00
#
_symmetry.space_group_name_H-M   'P 1'
#
loop_
_entity.id
_entity.type
_entity.pdbx_description
1 polymer ?
#
loop_
_entity_poly.entity_id
_entity_poly.type
_entity_poly.pdbx_seq_one_letter_code
_entity_poly.pdbx_strand_id
1 'polypeptide(L)'
;MHYGITREATNFTHAGMNDWRVKAIKTLLFFVPRANPDNEVKYPEVRAWALELSDEGIPQREVGLSVSGEALFRSPNARNTGFWTDMASQKFEPEQLDPLSSEEFSSLWQAAEQREPAQ
;
A
#
# COMPACT_ATOMS: atom_id res chain seq x y z
N MET A 1 -5.19 16.25 -7.71
CA MET A 1 -4.77 15.09 -6.89
C MET A 1 -5.43 15.18 -5.53
N HIS A 2 -5.87 14.05 -5.01
CA HIS A 2 -6.42 13.92 -3.66
C HIS A 2 -5.52 13.03 -2.80
N TYR A 3 -5.54 13.26 -1.49
CA TYR A 3 -4.70 12.55 -0.54
C TYR A 3 -5.56 12.09 0.63
N GLY A 4 -5.31 10.88 1.10
CA GLY A 4 -6.03 10.39 2.26
C GLY A 4 -5.49 9.08 2.80
N ILE A 5 -6.01 8.68 3.95
CA ILE A 5 -5.64 7.45 4.64
C ILE A 5 -6.81 6.47 4.62
N THR A 6 -6.53 5.21 4.29
CA THR A 6 -7.46 4.08 4.44
C THR A 6 -6.90 3.02 5.39
N ARG A 7 -7.79 2.31 6.08
CA ARG A 7 -7.47 1.12 6.89
C ARG A 7 -7.92 -0.18 6.23
N GLU A 8 -8.41 -0.10 5.00
CA GLU A 8 -8.75 -1.27 4.20
C GLU A 8 -7.50 -2.11 3.88
N ALA A 9 -7.69 -3.41 3.67
CA ALA A 9 -6.60 -4.36 3.40
C ALA A 9 -5.42 -4.22 4.38
N THR A 10 -5.68 -4.25 5.69
CA THR A 10 -4.64 -4.19 6.75
C THR A 10 -4.60 -5.44 7.63
N ASN A 11 -5.53 -6.38 7.44
CA ASN A 11 -5.67 -7.61 8.23
C ASN A 11 -4.84 -8.78 7.68
N PHE A 12 -3.65 -8.50 7.13
CA PHE A 12 -2.72 -9.56 6.71
C PHE A 12 -2.17 -10.27 7.95
N THR A 13 -2.69 -11.45 8.28
CA THR A 13 -2.17 -12.25 9.41
C THR A 13 -1.22 -13.33 8.91
N HIS A 14 -0.11 -13.58 9.62
CA HIS A 14 0.82 -14.68 9.29
C HIS A 14 0.13 -16.05 9.23
N ALA A 15 -0.88 -16.28 10.10
CA ALA A 15 -1.70 -17.49 10.08
C ALA A 15 -2.64 -17.54 8.87
N GLY A 16 -3.24 -16.41 8.50
CA GLY A 16 -4.03 -16.27 7.28
C GLY A 16 -3.20 -16.59 6.04
N MET A 17 -1.96 -16.07 5.95
CA MET A 17 -1.04 -16.28 4.82
C MET A 17 -0.65 -17.75 4.55
N ASN A 18 -0.81 -18.64 5.54
CA ASN A 18 -0.53 -20.08 5.45
C ASN A 18 -1.80 -20.96 5.37
N ASP A 19 -2.99 -20.38 5.44
CA ASP A 19 -4.26 -21.10 5.36
C ASP A 19 -4.58 -21.45 3.89
N TRP A 20 -5.28 -22.55 3.64
CA TRP A 20 -5.61 -23.02 2.28
C TRP A 20 -6.48 -22.01 1.51
N ARG A 21 -7.15 -21.09 2.22
CA ARG A 21 -7.86 -19.94 1.66
C ARG A 21 -6.91 -18.88 1.09
N VAL A 22 -5.67 -18.78 1.60
CA VAL A 22 -4.61 -17.99 0.97
C VAL A 22 -3.95 -18.70 -0.20
N LYS A 23 -4.08 -20.03 -0.36
CA LYS A 23 -3.76 -20.64 -1.67
C LYS A 23 -4.69 -20.12 -2.77
N ALA A 24 -5.97 -19.87 -2.47
CA ALA A 24 -6.91 -19.24 -3.40
C ALA A 24 -6.63 -17.73 -3.59
N ILE A 25 -6.17 -17.01 -2.57
CA ILE A 25 -5.65 -15.64 -2.72
C ILE A 25 -4.33 -15.64 -3.52
N LYS A 26 -3.46 -16.66 -3.41
CA LYS A 26 -2.32 -16.87 -4.33
C LYS A 26 -2.77 -17.16 -5.76
N THR A 27 -3.99 -17.66 -5.96
CA THR A 27 -4.62 -17.79 -7.29
C THR A 27 -5.17 -16.45 -7.78
N LEU A 28 -5.70 -15.59 -6.90
CA LEU A 28 -6.11 -14.22 -7.22
C LEU A 28 -4.91 -13.29 -7.45
N LEU A 29 -3.81 -13.51 -6.70
CA LEU A 29 -2.49 -12.91 -6.83
C LEU A 29 -1.60 -13.68 -7.82
N PHE A 30 -2.11 -14.68 -8.55
CA PHE A 30 -1.31 -15.44 -9.53
C PHE A 30 -0.92 -14.58 -10.73
N PHE A 31 -1.68 -13.50 -10.96
CA PHE A 31 -1.36 -12.43 -11.91
C PHE A 31 -0.44 -11.35 -11.34
N VAL A 32 0.00 -11.48 -10.07
CA VAL A 32 1.04 -10.63 -9.47
C VAL A 32 2.34 -11.44 -9.53
N PRO A 33 3.06 -11.45 -10.67
CA PRO A 33 4.29 -12.19 -10.82
C PRO A 33 5.35 -11.56 -9.93
N ARG A 34 5.49 -12.01 -8.67
CA ARG A 34 6.65 -11.66 -7.85
C ARG A 34 6.88 -10.13 -7.78
N ALA A 35 5.81 -9.33 -7.90
CA ALA A 35 5.88 -7.94 -8.34
C ALA A 35 6.21 -6.99 -7.19
N ASN A 36 6.04 -7.43 -5.94
CA ASN A 36 6.31 -6.66 -4.74
C ASN A 36 7.18 -7.44 -3.72
N PRO A 37 8.35 -7.98 -4.14
CA PRO A 37 9.10 -8.94 -3.34
C PRO A 37 9.62 -8.34 -2.02
N ASP A 38 9.79 -7.03 -1.94
CA ASP A 38 10.30 -6.35 -0.74
C ASP A 38 9.18 -5.91 0.21
N ASN A 39 7.98 -5.64 -0.33
CA ASN A 39 6.88 -5.10 0.45
C ASN A 39 5.99 -6.19 1.05
N GLU A 40 5.84 -7.34 0.39
CA GLU A 40 5.01 -8.47 0.88
C GLU A 40 5.39 -8.93 2.30
N VAL A 41 6.68 -8.89 2.64
CA VAL A 41 7.18 -9.28 3.97
C VAL A 41 6.69 -8.31 5.05
N LYS A 42 6.45 -7.04 4.69
CA LYS A 42 6.03 -5.97 5.61
C LYS A 42 4.51 -5.82 5.70
N TYR A 43 3.74 -6.43 4.81
CA TYR A 43 2.27 -6.33 4.81
C TYR A 43 1.61 -6.69 6.16
N PRO A 44 2.07 -7.70 6.92
CA PRO A 44 1.50 -7.99 8.24
C PRO A 44 1.64 -6.85 9.26
N GLU A 45 2.61 -5.95 9.06
CA GLU A 45 2.88 -4.79 9.91
C GLU A 45 2.05 -3.55 9.52
N VAL A 46 1.45 -3.56 8.32
CA VAL A 46 0.64 -2.45 7.82
C VAL A 46 -0.67 -2.35 8.59
N ARG A 47 -0.98 -1.15 9.07
CA ARG A 47 -2.22 -0.81 9.80
C ARG A 47 -3.01 0.31 9.15
N ALA A 48 -2.40 1.04 8.23
CA ALA A 48 -3.06 2.00 7.37
C ALA A 48 -2.27 2.21 6.09
N TRP A 49 -2.91 2.76 5.07
CA TRP A 49 -2.32 3.15 3.81
C TRP A 49 -2.52 4.64 3.60
N ALA A 50 -1.45 5.40 3.39
CA ALA A 50 -1.57 6.75 2.85
C ALA A 50 -1.56 6.66 1.32
N LEU A 51 -2.56 7.25 0.68
CA LEU A 51 -2.77 7.18 -0.77
C LEU A 51 -2.69 8.58 -1.38
N GLU A 52 -2.06 8.66 -2.55
CA GLU A 52 -2.28 9.72 -3.52
C GLU A 52 -3.19 9.19 -4.62
N LEU A 53 -4.29 9.89 -4.86
CA LEU A 53 -5.27 9.59 -5.89
C LEU A 53 -5.22 10.63 -7.00
N SER A 54 -5.51 10.19 -8.23
CA SER A 54 -5.85 11.09 -9.34
C SER A 54 -7.15 11.84 -9.05
N ASP A 55 -7.49 12.81 -9.90
CA ASP A 55 -8.75 13.56 -9.78
C ASP A 55 -9.99 12.65 -9.98
N GLU A 56 -9.80 11.49 -10.61
CA GLU A 56 -10.81 10.45 -10.80
C GLU A 56 -10.86 9.42 -9.66
N GLY A 57 -10.12 9.64 -8.58
CA GLY A 57 -10.08 8.75 -7.41
C GLY A 57 -9.23 7.49 -7.60
N ILE A 58 -8.36 7.44 -8.62
CA ILE A 58 -7.53 6.27 -8.93
C ILE A 58 -6.20 6.34 -8.18
N PRO A 59 -5.81 5.32 -7.38
CA PRO A 59 -4.52 5.31 -6.69
C PRO A 59 -3.33 5.42 -7.64
N GLN A 60 -2.47 6.41 -7.38
CA GLN A 60 -1.23 6.66 -8.13
C GLN A 60 0.01 6.31 -7.31
N ARG A 61 -0.03 6.60 -6.01
CA ARG A 61 1.04 6.30 -5.06
C ARG A 61 0.45 5.86 -3.73
N GLU A 62 1.19 5.01 -3.02
CA GLU A 62 0.83 4.49 -1.71
C GLU A 62 2.03 4.43 -0.77
N VAL A 63 1.74 4.55 0.53
CA VAL A 63 2.69 4.33 1.61
C VAL A 63 2.04 3.44 2.65
N GLY A 64 2.66 2.30 2.94
CA GLY A 64 2.24 1.42 4.04
C GLY A 64 2.66 2.02 5.37
N LEU A 65 1.71 2.16 6.31
CA LEU A 65 1.94 2.74 7.63
C LEU A 65 1.84 1.68 8.72
N SER A 66 2.75 1.76 9.70
CA SER A 66 2.73 0.91 10.89
C SER A 66 1.63 1.31 11.88
N VAL A 67 1.50 0.57 12.99
CA VAL A 67 0.60 0.96 14.10
C VAL A 67 0.95 2.31 14.73
N SER A 68 2.23 2.72 14.69
CA SER A 68 2.69 4.04 15.17
C SER A 68 2.49 5.15 14.14
N GLY A 69 1.98 4.84 12.94
CA GLY A 69 1.87 5.78 11.82
C GLY A 69 3.18 6.01 11.07
N GLU A 70 4.21 5.20 11.31
CA GLU A 70 5.49 5.32 10.63
C GLU A 70 5.44 4.67 9.25
N ALA A 71 6.06 5.33 8.26
CA ALA A 71 6.16 4.81 6.90
C ALA A 71 7.07 3.57 6.81
N LEU A 72 6.51 2.43 6.44
CA LEU A 72 7.21 1.13 6.33
C LEU A 72 7.87 0.93 4.97
N PHE A 73 7.19 1.36 3.91
CA PHE A 73 7.60 1.31 2.51
C PHE A 73 6.67 2.19 1.67
N ARG A 74 7.05 2.45 0.42
CA ARG A 74 6.25 3.15 -0.57
C ARG A 74 6.08 2.32 -1.83
N SER A 75 5.05 2.61 -2.61
CA SER A 75 4.89 2.07 -3.96
C SER A 75 4.09 3.00 -4.87
N PRO A 76 4.28 2.96 -6.20
CA PRO A 76 5.29 2.16 -6.89
C PRO A 76 6.72 2.64 -6.60
N ASN A 77 7.68 1.72 -6.68
CA ASN A 77 9.12 2.00 -6.71
C ASN A 77 9.79 1.08 -7.77
N ALA A 78 11.13 1.10 -7.85
CA ALA A 78 11.86 0.34 -8.88
C ALA A 78 11.64 -1.18 -8.86
N ARG A 79 11.21 -1.73 -7.71
CA ARG A 79 11.08 -3.18 -7.49
C ARG A 79 9.66 -3.62 -7.13
N ASN A 80 8.76 -2.68 -6.84
CA ASN A 80 7.42 -2.91 -6.30
C ASN A 80 6.40 -2.04 -7.04
N THR A 81 5.40 -2.65 -7.68
CA THR A 81 4.29 -1.95 -8.33
C THR A 81 3.30 -1.34 -7.33
N GLY A 82 3.20 -1.91 -6.13
CA GLY A 82 2.23 -1.55 -5.07
C GLY A 82 0.97 -2.39 -5.08
N PHE A 83 0.16 -2.26 -4.03
CA PHE A 83 -1.08 -3.02 -3.84
C PHE A 83 -2.28 -2.27 -4.44
N TRP A 84 -2.56 -1.06 -3.97
CA TRP A 84 -3.67 -0.24 -4.45
C TRP A 84 -3.43 0.33 -5.83
N THR A 85 -2.17 0.64 -6.13
CA THR A 85 -1.74 1.13 -7.45
C THR A 85 -1.82 0.06 -8.54
N ASP A 86 -1.64 -1.22 -8.18
CA ASP A 86 -1.85 -2.36 -9.09
C ASP A 86 -3.36 -2.66 -9.26
N MET A 87 -4.15 -2.40 -8.21
CA MET A 87 -5.61 -2.44 -8.24
C MET A 87 -6.24 -1.16 -8.80
N ALA A 88 -5.63 -0.48 -9.78
CA ALA A 88 -6.08 0.80 -10.33
C ALA A 88 -7.52 0.81 -10.91
N SER A 89 -8.19 -0.34 -11.02
CA SER A 89 -9.62 -0.44 -11.32
C SER A 89 -10.52 -0.09 -10.13
N GLN A 90 -10.00 -0.16 -8.91
CA GLN A 90 -10.65 0.29 -7.69
C GLN A 90 -10.48 1.81 -7.56
N LYS A 91 -11.61 2.50 -7.41
CA LYS A 91 -11.66 3.95 -7.17
C LYS A 91 -12.02 4.21 -5.72
N PHE A 92 -11.47 5.30 -5.19
CA PHE A 92 -11.81 5.83 -3.89
C PHE A 92 -12.47 7.20 -4.06
N GLU A 93 -13.61 7.39 -3.41
CA GLU A 93 -14.17 8.72 -3.21
C GLU A 93 -13.43 9.40 -2.04
N PRO A 94 -13.09 10.69 -2.13
CA PRO A 94 -12.34 11.39 -1.06
C PRO A 94 -12.97 11.26 0.33
N GLU A 95 -14.30 11.16 0.42
CA GLU A 95 -15.04 11.03 1.68
C GLU A 95 -14.86 9.66 2.35
N GLN A 96 -14.34 8.66 1.63
CA GLN A 96 -14.03 7.33 2.17
C GLN A 96 -12.66 7.30 2.86
N LEU A 97 -11.84 8.33 2.67
CA LEU A 97 -10.50 8.42 3.24
C LEU A 97 -10.48 9.41 4.41
N ASP A 98 -9.70 9.09 5.42
CA ASP A 98 -9.32 10.08 6.41
C ASP A 98 -8.47 11.16 5.70
N PRO A 99 -8.71 12.45 5.94
CA PRO A 99 -8.01 13.52 5.22
C PRO A 99 -6.51 13.50 5.52
N LEU A 100 -5.71 13.70 4.48
CA LEU A 100 -4.26 13.85 4.54
C LEU A 100 -3.86 15.02 3.64
N SER A 101 -2.93 15.87 4.07
CA SER A 101 -2.40 16.93 3.21
C SER A 101 -1.36 16.40 2.22
N SER A 102 -1.11 17.12 1.14
CA SER A 102 -0.03 16.82 0.20
C SER A 102 1.35 16.88 0.86
N GLU A 103 1.54 17.78 1.83
CA GLU A 103 2.77 17.96 2.59
C GLU A 103 3.03 16.77 3.53
N GLU A 104 2.00 16.31 4.24
CA GLU A 104 2.08 15.12 5.09
C GLU A 104 2.38 13.87 4.25
N PHE A 105 1.68 13.69 3.13
CA PHE A 105 1.94 12.59 2.22
C PHE A 105 3.38 12.63 1.69
N SER A 106 3.85 13.80 1.26
CA SER A 106 5.22 13.96 0.76
C SER A 106 6.27 13.63 1.82
N SER A 107 6.01 13.99 3.08
CA SER A 107 6.88 13.67 4.21
C SER A 107 6.94 12.16 4.46
N LEU A 108 5.80 11.47 4.43
CA LEU A 108 5.72 10.01 4.56
C LEU A 108 6.42 9.30 3.39
N TRP A 109 6.23 9.79 2.17
CA TRP A 109 6.86 9.25 0.96
C TRP A 109 8.39 9.32 1.03
N GLN A 110 8.94 10.47 1.42
CA GLN A 110 10.40 10.64 1.59
C GLN A 110 10.93 9.79 2.74
N ALA A 111 10.21 9.70 3.86
CA ALA A 111 10.60 8.85 4.98
C ALA A 111 10.65 7.36 4.61
N ALA A 112 9.73 6.90 3.74
CA ALA A 112 9.76 5.55 3.20
C ALA A 112 10.96 5.33 2.26
N GLU A 113 11.23 6.28 1.37
CA GLU A 113 12.36 6.21 0.42
C GLU A 113 13.72 6.07 1.12
N GLN A 114 13.95 6.81 2.20
CA GLN A 114 15.18 6.71 2.99
C GLN A 114 15.37 5.35 3.69
N ARG A 115 14.30 4.57 3.84
CA ARG A 115 14.30 3.24 4.46
C ARG A 115 14.45 2.12 3.43
N GLU A 116 14.39 2.43 2.14
CA GLU A 116 14.67 1.46 1.08
C GLU A 116 16.18 1.18 1.06
N PRO A 117 16.60 -0.10 0.93
CA PRO A 117 18.02 -0.41 0.77
C PRO A 117 18.55 0.32 -0.47
N ALA A 118 19.78 0.85 -0.37
CA ALA A 118 20.46 1.46 -1.51
C ALA A 118 20.46 0.48 -2.69
N GLN A 119 19.90 0.94 -3.82
CA GLN A 119 19.78 0.15 -5.05
C GLN A 119 21.12 0.00 -5.76
#